data_AF-A0A073JDR8-F1
#
_entry.id   AF-A0A073JDR8-F1
#
_cell.length_a   1.000
_cell.length_b   1.000
_cell.length_c   1.000
_cell.angle_alpha   90.00
_cell.angle_beta   90.00
_cell.angle_gamma   90.00
#
_symmetry.space_group_name_H-M   'P 1'
#
loop_
_entity.id
_entity.type
_entity.pdbx_description
1 polymer ?
#
loop_
_entity_poly.entity_id
_entity_poly.type
_entity_poly.pdbx_seq_one_letter_code
_entity_poly.pdbx_strand_id
1 'polypeptide(L)'
;MTRLYSGIAILALVAACGDGNPFNTVEDGDDTTPGSAYLDDEGTFLTLNNIAYDPGSDTLTINNIPFDDPNNAYKRIQTETFANGFNAYESDPAPGTNEVQYFAVFRRSDSGQSQVAAAGTTAYVDFGYGGAGAQRLGANPTLPNTGIYSYNGEYAAVRTTLDAGPGGSNLVEFVTGDVAMRVDYGDFDDTGTVGGTVGNRRLYDTTGTQIGTLDGFISMQDSTIDFETQTIVAAQATEFVGGDATRSGKWEGVFAGPNGEEIAGILFVEGDDVREVGGFVTTQ
;
A
#
# COMPACT_ATOMS: atom_id res chain seq x y z
N MET A 1 44.49 47.81 -42.86
CA MET A 1 44.30 47.54 -41.42
C MET A 1 43.62 46.19 -41.31
N THR A 2 44.40 45.20 -40.88
CA THR A 2 44.22 43.78 -41.19
C THR A 2 43.45 43.09 -40.08
N ARG A 3 42.34 42.41 -40.43
CA ARG A 3 41.55 41.56 -39.54
C ARG A 3 42.20 40.17 -39.47
N LEU A 4 42.45 39.65 -38.26
CA LEU A 4 42.70 38.23 -38.03
C LEU A 4 41.65 37.70 -37.04
N TYR A 5 40.79 36.83 -37.56
CA TYR A 5 39.97 35.91 -36.78
C TYR A 5 40.77 34.63 -36.59
N SER A 6 40.96 34.17 -35.36
CA SER A 6 41.43 32.82 -35.06
C SER A 6 40.44 32.19 -34.10
N GLY A 7 39.69 31.21 -34.61
CA GLY A 7 38.82 30.35 -33.83
C GLY A 7 39.59 29.24 -33.13
N ILE A 8 39.05 28.78 -32.01
CA ILE A 8 39.34 27.48 -31.44
C ILE A 8 37.99 26.82 -31.15
N ALA A 9 37.71 25.76 -31.90
CA ALA A 9 36.67 24.80 -31.61
C ALA A 9 37.18 23.89 -30.48
N ILE A 10 36.41 23.76 -29.40
CA ILE A 10 36.63 22.70 -28.41
C ILE A 10 35.58 21.62 -28.68
N LEU A 11 36.11 20.46 -29.05
CA LEU A 11 35.39 19.22 -29.33
C LEU A 11 34.63 18.73 -28.08
N ALA A 12 33.45 18.18 -28.35
CA ALA A 12 32.68 17.34 -27.45
C ALA A 12 33.50 16.09 -27.02
N LEU A 13 33.57 15.87 -25.71
CA LEU A 13 33.89 14.56 -25.14
C LEU A 13 32.57 13.94 -24.66
N VAL A 14 32.05 13.04 -25.48
CA VAL A 14 31.01 12.08 -25.07
C VAL A 14 31.74 10.98 -24.31
N ALA A 15 31.65 11.01 -22.98
CA ALA A 15 31.89 9.84 -22.14
C ALA A 15 30.51 9.36 -21.67
N ALA A 16 30.05 8.28 -22.28
CA ALA A 16 28.89 7.53 -21.84
C ALA A 16 29.25 6.64 -20.64
N CYS A 17 28.22 6.36 -19.84
CA CYS A 17 28.09 5.40 -18.73
C CYS A 17 28.01 6.05 -17.34
N GLY A 18 26.79 6.09 -16.83
CA GLY A 18 26.39 6.56 -15.52
C GLY A 18 25.11 7.36 -15.67
N ASP A 19 23.96 6.68 -15.63
CA ASP A 19 22.61 7.27 -15.55
C ASP A 19 22.46 8.07 -14.25
N GLY A 20 23.16 9.20 -14.20
CA GLY A 20 22.93 10.26 -13.23
C GLY A 20 21.70 11.05 -13.64
N ASN A 21 20.54 10.39 -13.63
CA ASN A 21 19.27 11.09 -13.57
C ASN A 21 19.06 11.48 -12.11
N PRO A 22 18.88 12.77 -11.76
CA PRO A 22 18.65 13.20 -10.38
C PRO A 22 17.22 12.91 -9.89
N PHE A 23 16.43 12.17 -10.68
CA PHE A 23 15.15 11.62 -10.29
C PHE A 23 15.41 10.18 -9.83
N ASN A 24 15.03 9.86 -8.60
CA ASN A 24 14.99 8.49 -8.08
C ASN A 24 14.08 7.66 -9.00
N THR A 25 14.63 7.09 -10.06
CA THR A 25 14.03 5.92 -10.69
C THR A 25 14.15 4.81 -9.65
N VAL A 26 13.02 4.26 -9.24
CA VAL A 26 12.97 3.04 -8.44
C VAL A 26 13.87 2.02 -9.14
N GLU A 27 14.89 1.52 -8.45
CA GLU A 27 15.53 0.29 -8.93
C GLU A 27 14.44 -0.77 -8.90
N ASP A 28 14.19 -1.40 -10.05
CA ASP A 28 13.27 -2.51 -10.27
C ASP A 28 13.68 -3.72 -9.41
N GLY A 29 13.44 -3.59 -8.11
CA GLY A 29 14.10 -4.35 -7.08
C GLY A 29 13.22 -4.47 -5.85
N ASP A 30 13.26 -5.67 -5.28
CA ASP A 30 12.61 -6.05 -4.05
C ASP A 30 13.09 -5.19 -2.86
N ASP A 31 12.17 -4.68 -2.05
CA ASP A 31 12.49 -3.97 -0.81
C ASP A 31 12.62 -4.97 0.35
N THR A 32 13.87 -5.35 0.61
CA THR A 32 14.22 -6.27 1.71
C THR A 32 14.53 -5.56 3.03
N THR A 33 14.19 -4.27 3.16
CA THR A 33 14.51 -3.55 4.39
C THR A 33 13.65 -4.04 5.57
N PRO A 34 14.22 -4.18 6.78
CA PRO A 34 13.47 -4.67 7.95
C PRO A 34 12.30 -3.78 8.39
N GLY A 35 12.21 -2.56 7.87
CA GLY A 35 11.14 -1.61 8.13
C GLY A 35 9.98 -1.71 7.15
N SER A 36 9.94 -2.76 6.33
CA SER A 36 8.93 -2.97 5.30
C SER A 36 8.21 -4.30 5.51
N ALA A 37 6.93 -4.32 5.18
CA ALA A 37 6.08 -5.50 5.21
C ALA A 37 5.32 -5.59 3.89
N TYR A 38 5.16 -6.82 3.38
CA TYR A 38 4.53 -7.13 2.10
C TYR A 38 3.72 -8.41 2.21
N LEU A 39 2.56 -8.46 1.55
CA LEU A 39 1.70 -9.65 1.55
C LEU A 39 2.18 -10.76 0.59
N ASP A 40 3.40 -10.68 0.07
CA ASP A 40 3.90 -11.56 -1.00
C ASP A 40 4.20 -12.99 -0.56
N ASP A 41 4.34 -13.21 0.75
CA ASP A 41 4.39 -14.53 1.36
C ASP A 41 2.99 -15.14 1.66
N GLU A 42 1.91 -14.35 1.53
CA GLU A 42 0.58 -14.73 2.03
C GLU A 42 -0.40 -15.22 0.96
N GLY A 43 0.02 -15.29 -0.30
CA GLY A 43 -0.80 -15.84 -1.37
C GLY A 43 -0.05 -15.97 -2.69
N THR A 44 -0.45 -16.92 -3.54
CA THR A 44 0.26 -17.22 -4.80
C THR A 44 0.29 -16.06 -5.81
N PHE A 45 -0.52 -15.03 -5.60
CA PHE A 45 -0.69 -13.91 -6.52
C PHE A 45 -0.69 -12.54 -5.82
N LEU A 46 -0.39 -12.49 -4.53
CA LEU A 46 -0.01 -11.23 -3.89
C LEU A 46 1.49 -11.11 -4.12
N THR A 47 1.94 -10.14 -4.89
CA THR A 47 3.33 -10.08 -5.38
C THR A 47 3.97 -8.71 -5.20
N LEU A 48 3.21 -7.68 -4.84
CA LEU A 48 3.74 -6.37 -4.53
C LEU A 48 4.85 -6.46 -3.46
N ASN A 49 6.06 -5.99 -3.80
CA ASN A 49 7.22 -6.06 -2.89
C ASN A 49 8.08 -4.79 -2.83
N ASN A 50 7.62 -3.68 -3.43
CA ASN A 50 8.22 -2.36 -3.25
C ASN A 50 7.21 -1.26 -3.57
N ILE A 51 7.31 -0.14 -2.84
CA ILE A 51 6.50 1.05 -3.06
C ILE A 51 7.44 2.25 -3.12
N ALA A 52 7.27 3.08 -4.14
CA ALA A 52 7.88 4.40 -4.16
C ALA A 52 6.85 5.45 -4.56
N TYR A 53 7.10 6.68 -4.11
CA TYR A 53 6.23 7.80 -4.43
C TYR A 53 7.05 9.06 -4.68
N ASP A 54 6.83 9.66 -5.84
CA ASP A 54 7.38 10.96 -6.22
C ASP A 54 6.34 12.06 -5.99
N PRO A 55 6.49 12.89 -4.94
CA PRO A 55 5.57 14.00 -4.67
C PRO A 55 5.66 15.13 -5.71
N GLY A 56 6.71 15.20 -6.52
CA GLY A 56 6.88 16.21 -7.55
C GLY A 56 6.00 15.96 -8.78
N SER A 57 5.82 14.68 -9.13
CA SER A 57 4.98 14.25 -10.26
C SER A 57 3.65 13.61 -9.83
N ASP A 58 3.45 13.36 -8.53
CA ASP A 58 2.30 12.62 -7.99
C ASP A 58 2.17 11.24 -8.66
N THR A 59 3.31 10.57 -8.76
CA THR A 59 3.44 9.24 -9.35
C THR A 59 3.74 8.23 -8.25
N LEU A 60 2.88 7.23 -8.16
CA LEU A 60 3.09 6.04 -7.35
C LEU A 60 3.77 4.98 -8.22
N THR A 61 4.80 4.33 -7.69
CA THR A 61 5.43 3.18 -8.34
C THR A 61 5.26 1.95 -7.46
N ILE A 62 4.76 0.87 -8.03
CA ILE A 62 4.48 -0.38 -7.34
C ILE A 62 5.22 -1.51 -8.03
N ASN A 63 6.17 -2.16 -7.34
CA ASN A 63 6.99 -3.19 -7.97
C ASN A 63 6.35 -4.59 -7.93
N ASN A 64 6.80 -5.45 -8.85
CA ASN A 64 6.53 -6.88 -8.89
C ASN A 64 5.04 -7.25 -9.05
N ILE A 65 4.25 -6.42 -9.74
CA ILE A 65 2.92 -6.79 -10.22
C ILE A 65 3.01 -7.18 -11.71
N PRO A 66 2.67 -8.41 -12.09
CA PRO A 66 2.72 -8.81 -13.49
C PRO A 66 1.73 -8.07 -14.39
N PHE A 67 2.23 -7.64 -15.55
CA PHE A 67 1.48 -7.05 -16.66
C PHE A 67 0.81 -5.69 -16.37
N ASP A 68 1.20 -4.94 -15.34
CA ASP A 68 0.51 -3.71 -14.95
C ASP A 68 0.89 -2.45 -15.76
N ASP A 69 2.17 -2.18 -15.92
CA ASP A 69 2.74 -1.12 -16.77
C ASP A 69 4.26 -1.36 -16.88
N PRO A 70 4.90 -1.21 -18.06
CA PRO A 70 6.35 -1.34 -18.20
C PRO A 70 7.20 -0.47 -17.27
N ASN A 71 6.64 0.61 -16.69
CA ASN A 71 7.35 1.48 -15.74
C ASN A 71 6.84 1.33 -14.30
N ASN A 72 5.98 0.34 -14.03
CA ASN A 72 5.34 0.13 -12.73
C ASN A 72 4.62 1.39 -12.20
N ALA A 73 4.21 2.30 -13.09
CA ALA A 73 3.80 3.65 -12.72
C ALA A 73 2.27 3.80 -12.70
N TYR A 74 1.79 4.38 -11.61
CA TYR A 74 0.39 4.60 -11.32
C TYR A 74 0.15 6.10 -11.14
N LYS A 75 -0.88 6.61 -11.83
CA LYS A 75 -1.25 8.04 -11.82
C LYS A 75 -2.44 8.26 -10.91
N ARG A 76 -2.43 9.37 -10.18
CA ARG A 76 -3.53 9.73 -9.28
C ARG A 76 -4.82 9.98 -10.06
N ILE A 77 -5.91 9.33 -9.63
CA ILE A 77 -7.27 9.56 -10.14
C ILE A 77 -7.75 10.90 -9.57
N GLN A 78 -7.73 11.95 -10.39
CA GLN A 78 -8.00 13.33 -9.93
C GLN A 78 -9.46 13.60 -9.56
N THR A 79 -10.37 12.70 -9.92
CA THR A 79 -11.80 12.80 -9.61
C THR A 79 -12.18 12.14 -8.30
N GLU A 80 -11.22 11.54 -7.58
CA GLU A 80 -11.51 10.87 -6.32
C GLU A 80 -12.13 11.81 -5.28
N THR A 81 -12.93 11.23 -4.39
CA THR A 81 -13.64 11.94 -3.31
C THR A 81 -13.51 11.22 -1.98
N PHE A 82 -12.37 10.58 -1.75
CA PHE A 82 -12.09 9.90 -0.49
C PHE A 82 -12.21 10.90 0.68
N ALA A 83 -12.85 10.44 1.75
CA ALA A 83 -13.09 11.27 2.92
C ALA A 83 -11.96 11.17 3.96
N ASN A 84 -10.81 10.62 3.57
CA ASN A 84 -9.66 10.34 4.42
C ASN A 84 -8.35 10.72 3.68
N GLY A 85 -7.20 10.54 4.33
CA GLY A 85 -5.89 10.92 3.82
C GLY A 85 -5.30 10.00 2.74
N PHE A 86 -6.05 9.02 2.24
CA PHE A 86 -5.62 8.17 1.13
C PHE A 86 -5.98 8.78 -0.22
N ASN A 87 -5.26 8.38 -1.26
CA ASN A 87 -5.61 8.71 -2.64
C ASN A 87 -5.70 7.44 -3.49
N ALA A 88 -6.50 7.53 -4.56
CA ALA A 88 -6.67 6.48 -5.55
C ALA A 88 -5.75 6.73 -6.75
N TYR A 89 -5.21 5.64 -7.29
CA TYR A 89 -4.31 5.64 -8.43
C TYR A 89 -4.71 4.53 -9.42
N GLU A 90 -4.32 4.67 -10.68
CA GLU A 90 -4.52 3.67 -11.73
C GLU A 90 -3.26 3.55 -12.60
N SER A 91 -2.97 2.33 -13.09
CA SER A 91 -1.95 2.14 -14.14
C SER A 91 -2.44 2.71 -15.48
N ASP A 92 -1.54 2.90 -16.44
CA ASP A 92 -1.87 3.46 -17.76
C ASP A 92 -1.46 2.49 -18.88
N PRO A 93 -2.15 1.33 -19.01
CA PRO A 93 -1.78 0.31 -19.99
C PRO A 93 -1.89 0.89 -21.41
N ALA A 94 -0.81 0.74 -22.18
CA ALA A 94 -0.68 1.29 -23.51
C ALA A 94 -1.68 0.63 -24.49
N PRO A 95 -2.41 1.42 -25.30
CA PRO A 95 -3.36 0.87 -26.26
C PRO A 95 -2.71 -0.15 -27.22
N GLY A 96 -3.24 -1.36 -27.26
CA GLY A 96 -2.79 -2.43 -28.17
C GLY A 96 -1.64 -3.29 -27.63
N THR A 97 -1.27 -3.14 -26.36
CA THR A 97 -0.37 -4.07 -25.65
C THR A 97 -1.17 -5.17 -24.94
N ASN A 98 -0.48 -6.09 -24.26
CA ASN A 98 -1.09 -7.08 -23.38
C ASN A 98 -1.05 -6.63 -21.90
N GLU A 99 -0.88 -5.33 -21.66
CA GLU A 99 -0.91 -4.77 -20.32
C GLU A 99 -2.33 -4.76 -19.78
N VAL A 100 -2.44 -4.88 -18.47
CA VAL A 100 -3.66 -5.02 -17.70
C VAL A 100 -3.85 -3.75 -16.87
N GLN A 101 -5.09 -3.27 -16.81
CA GLN A 101 -5.44 -2.18 -15.92
C GLN A 101 -5.39 -2.66 -14.46
N TYR A 102 -4.61 -1.96 -13.63
CA TYR A 102 -4.63 -2.09 -12.18
C TYR A 102 -5.10 -0.80 -11.54
N PHE A 103 -5.66 -0.94 -10.36
CA PHE A 103 -6.05 0.16 -9.49
C PHE A 103 -5.29 0.03 -8.18
N ALA A 104 -4.96 1.16 -7.57
CA ALA A 104 -4.22 1.21 -6.34
C ALA A 104 -4.75 2.28 -5.39
N VAL A 105 -4.50 2.09 -4.11
CA VAL A 105 -4.62 3.11 -3.08
C VAL A 105 -3.24 3.37 -2.50
N PHE A 106 -2.97 4.62 -2.13
CA PHE A 106 -1.72 4.99 -1.49
C PHE A 106 -1.92 6.08 -0.45
N ARG A 107 -1.08 6.02 0.58
CA ARG A 107 -0.89 7.12 1.52
C ARG A 107 0.54 7.16 2.02
N ARG A 108 1.13 8.36 2.05
CA ARG A 108 2.24 8.70 2.94
C ARG A 108 1.67 9.35 4.20
N SER A 109 2.17 8.97 5.37
CA SER A 109 1.70 9.51 6.63
C SER A 109 1.95 11.02 6.73
N ASP A 110 1.16 11.71 7.54
CA ASP A 110 1.27 13.16 7.72
C ASP A 110 2.64 13.56 8.30
N SER A 111 3.25 12.67 9.10
CA SER A 111 4.60 12.83 9.63
C SER A 111 5.70 12.58 8.58
N GLY A 112 5.35 11.91 7.48
CA GLY A 112 6.28 11.44 6.45
C GLY A 112 7.12 10.24 6.86
N GLN A 113 6.85 9.64 8.02
CA GLN A 113 7.66 8.56 8.60
C GLN A 113 7.26 7.17 8.12
N SER A 114 6.09 7.02 7.50
CA SER A 114 5.64 5.78 6.88
C SER A 114 4.80 6.00 5.63
N GLN A 115 4.62 4.94 4.86
CA GLN A 115 3.69 4.91 3.74
C GLN A 115 3.11 3.51 3.55
N VAL A 116 1.96 3.45 2.88
CA VAL A 116 1.26 2.22 2.52
C VAL A 116 0.72 2.31 1.10
N ALA A 117 0.70 1.18 0.41
CA ALA A 117 -0.02 1.03 -0.86
C ALA A 117 -0.66 -0.34 -0.96
N ALA A 118 -1.74 -0.43 -1.73
CA ALA A 118 -2.34 -1.70 -2.13
C ALA A 118 -2.85 -1.61 -3.56
N ALA A 119 -2.81 -2.72 -4.30
CA ALA A 119 -3.21 -2.78 -5.69
C ALA A 119 -3.97 -4.07 -6.02
N GLY A 120 -4.83 -3.98 -7.03
CA GLY A 120 -5.64 -5.10 -7.55
C GLY A 120 -6.25 -4.82 -8.92
N THR A 121 -6.85 -5.84 -9.52
CA THR A 121 -7.43 -5.80 -10.86
C THR A 121 -8.65 -6.71 -10.99
N THR A 122 -9.37 -6.59 -12.11
CA THR A 122 -10.48 -7.47 -12.53
C THR A 122 -10.15 -8.33 -13.76
N ALA A 123 -8.94 -8.23 -14.31
CA ALA A 123 -8.63 -8.79 -15.62
C ALA A 123 -8.48 -10.32 -15.69
N TYR A 124 -8.50 -10.98 -14.54
CA TYR A 124 -8.37 -12.43 -14.44
C TYR A 124 -9.73 -13.07 -14.21
N VAL A 125 -9.83 -14.38 -14.48
CA VAL A 125 -11.06 -15.16 -14.19
C VAL A 125 -11.28 -15.20 -12.68
N ASP A 126 -10.22 -15.51 -11.93
CA ASP A 126 -10.18 -15.37 -10.48
C ASP A 126 -9.65 -13.96 -10.12
N PHE A 127 -9.15 -13.76 -8.90
CA PHE A 127 -8.64 -12.46 -8.46
C PHE A 127 -7.34 -12.01 -9.16
N GLY A 128 -6.55 -12.95 -9.67
CA GLY A 128 -5.27 -12.63 -10.31
C GLY A 128 -4.25 -11.99 -9.35
N TYR A 129 -3.38 -11.15 -9.91
CA TYR A 129 -2.28 -10.51 -9.18
C TYR A 129 -2.72 -9.24 -8.44
N GLY A 130 -1.96 -8.88 -7.41
CA GLY A 130 -2.12 -7.66 -6.64
C GLY A 130 -1.15 -7.66 -5.46
N GLY A 131 -1.52 -6.98 -4.39
CA GLY A 131 -0.75 -7.00 -3.14
C GLY A 131 -0.88 -5.72 -2.34
N ALA A 132 -0.25 -5.69 -1.18
CA ALA A 132 -0.10 -4.49 -0.37
C ALA A 132 1.30 -4.45 0.24
N GLY A 133 1.78 -3.24 0.51
CA GLY A 133 3.00 -3.01 1.26
C GLY A 133 2.85 -1.87 2.26
N ALA A 134 3.55 -1.99 3.39
CA ALA A 134 3.73 -0.93 4.38
C ALA A 134 5.23 -0.71 4.59
N GLN A 135 5.67 0.55 4.58
CA GLN A 135 7.08 0.90 4.74
C GLN A 135 7.26 1.97 5.79
N ARG A 136 8.25 1.77 6.68
CA ARG A 136 8.85 2.80 7.51
C ARG A 136 9.93 3.52 6.69
N LEU A 137 9.78 4.83 6.55
CA LEU A 137 10.70 5.69 5.79
C LEU A 137 11.79 6.33 6.64
N GLY A 138 11.65 6.26 7.98
CA GLY A 138 12.56 6.83 8.95
C GLY A 138 13.48 5.81 9.63
N ALA A 139 14.23 6.29 10.63
CA ALA A 139 15.01 5.42 11.50
C ALA A 139 14.11 4.48 12.33
N ASN A 140 14.69 3.40 12.83
CA ASN A 140 14.01 2.48 13.74
C ASN A 140 13.46 3.23 14.97
N PRO A 141 12.19 3.02 15.33
CA PRO A 141 11.56 3.68 16.46
C PRO A 141 12.14 3.17 17.79
N THR A 142 12.19 4.03 18.80
CA THR A 142 12.42 3.59 20.19
C THR A 142 11.08 3.25 20.82
N LEU A 143 10.67 1.99 20.72
CA LEU A 143 9.39 1.54 21.27
C LEU A 143 9.38 1.61 22.81
N PRO A 144 8.25 1.97 23.43
CA PRO A 144 8.05 1.78 24.86
C PRO A 144 8.23 0.31 25.26
N ASN A 145 8.65 0.07 26.50
CA ASN A 145 8.78 -1.28 27.06
C ASN A 145 7.67 -1.64 28.06
N THR A 146 6.74 -0.70 28.31
CA THR A 146 5.59 -0.85 29.19
C THR A 146 4.48 0.08 28.73
N GLY A 147 3.25 -0.21 29.16
CA GLY A 147 2.10 0.65 28.94
C GLY A 147 1.17 0.16 27.83
N ILE A 148 -0.09 0.60 27.93
CA ILE A 148 -1.14 0.30 26.98
C ILE A 148 -1.53 1.60 26.28
N TYR A 149 -1.50 1.57 24.95
CA TYR A 149 -1.73 2.71 24.09
C TYR A 149 -2.83 2.40 23.07
N SER A 150 -3.58 3.42 22.69
CA SER A 150 -4.56 3.34 21.62
C SER A 150 -4.01 4.05 20.41
N TYR A 151 -4.22 3.50 19.22
CA TYR A 151 -3.86 4.11 17.95
C TYR A 151 -5.13 4.21 17.10
N ASN A 152 -5.34 5.36 16.49
CA ASN A 152 -6.48 5.59 15.61
C ASN A 152 -5.98 6.11 14.28
N GLY A 153 -6.69 5.78 13.21
CA GLY A 153 -6.32 6.26 11.89
C GLY A 153 -7.25 5.77 10.81
N GLU A 154 -6.70 5.67 9.62
CA GLU A 154 -7.48 5.54 8.40
C GLU A 154 -6.97 4.35 7.59
N TYR A 155 -7.90 3.73 6.88
CA TYR A 155 -7.69 2.57 6.02
C TYR A 155 -8.12 2.89 4.59
N ALA A 156 -7.44 2.32 3.62
CA ALA A 156 -8.00 2.16 2.29
C ALA A 156 -7.58 0.83 1.64
N ALA A 157 -8.38 0.38 0.67
CA ALA A 157 -8.18 -0.89 -0.03
C ALA A 157 -8.63 -0.84 -1.47
N VAL A 158 -8.16 -1.83 -2.23
CA VAL A 158 -8.73 -2.25 -3.51
C VAL A 158 -9.52 -3.53 -3.26
N ARG A 159 -10.81 -3.52 -3.61
CA ARG A 159 -11.74 -4.62 -3.44
C ARG A 159 -12.15 -5.16 -4.81
N THR A 160 -11.79 -6.40 -5.10
CA THR A 160 -12.22 -7.12 -6.29
C THR A 160 -13.37 -8.06 -5.92
N THR A 161 -14.48 -7.97 -6.65
CA THR A 161 -15.62 -8.89 -6.53
C THR A 161 -15.82 -9.61 -7.86
N LEU A 162 -15.81 -10.94 -7.85
CA LEU A 162 -16.02 -11.75 -9.05
C LEU A 162 -17.51 -11.78 -9.43
N ASP A 163 -17.81 -11.80 -10.73
CA ASP A 163 -19.15 -11.97 -11.29
C ASP A 163 -20.25 -10.98 -10.80
N ALA A 164 -19.88 -9.83 -10.22
CA ALA A 164 -20.83 -8.87 -9.61
C ALA A 164 -21.20 -7.66 -10.49
N GLY A 165 -20.44 -7.42 -11.56
CA GLY A 165 -20.65 -6.32 -12.50
C GLY A 165 -21.66 -6.62 -13.61
N PRO A 166 -21.92 -5.64 -14.51
CA PRO A 166 -22.87 -5.79 -15.61
C PRO A 166 -22.56 -7.02 -16.48
N GLY A 167 -23.54 -7.92 -16.59
CA GLY A 167 -23.38 -9.15 -17.38
C GLY A 167 -22.54 -10.24 -16.69
N GLY A 168 -22.34 -10.14 -15.37
CA GLY A 168 -21.49 -11.06 -14.62
C GLY A 168 -20.00 -10.78 -14.81
N SER A 169 -19.63 -9.52 -15.05
CA SER A 169 -18.21 -9.14 -15.10
C SER A 169 -17.63 -9.02 -13.70
N ASN A 170 -16.33 -9.17 -13.56
CA ASN A 170 -15.64 -8.81 -12.32
C ASN A 170 -15.73 -7.29 -12.08
N LEU A 171 -15.75 -6.89 -10.81
CA LEU A 171 -15.84 -5.51 -10.36
C LEU A 171 -14.64 -5.18 -9.47
N VAL A 172 -14.07 -3.99 -9.65
CA VAL A 172 -13.09 -3.42 -8.71
C VAL A 172 -13.63 -2.12 -8.16
N GLU A 173 -13.53 -1.97 -6.85
CA GLU A 173 -13.98 -0.83 -6.07
C GLU A 173 -12.85 -0.42 -5.13
N PHE A 174 -12.85 0.85 -4.73
CA PHE A 174 -12.03 1.26 -3.61
C PHE A 174 -12.84 1.22 -2.33
N VAL A 175 -12.17 0.92 -1.23
CA VAL A 175 -12.72 0.98 0.12
C VAL A 175 -11.93 2.00 0.92
N THR A 176 -12.60 2.84 1.71
CA THR A 176 -11.97 3.58 2.81
C THR A 176 -12.59 3.18 4.13
N GLY A 177 -11.91 3.39 5.25
CA GLY A 177 -12.45 3.11 6.59
C GLY A 177 -11.63 3.73 7.72
N ASP A 178 -12.10 3.50 8.94
CA ASP A 178 -11.45 3.94 10.17
C ASP A 178 -10.77 2.74 10.85
N VAL A 179 -9.57 2.94 11.37
CA VAL A 179 -8.82 1.94 12.12
C VAL A 179 -8.74 2.34 13.58
N ALA A 180 -9.04 1.40 14.47
CA ALA A 180 -8.80 1.51 15.90
C ALA A 180 -7.96 0.32 16.35
N MET A 181 -6.81 0.60 16.96
CA MET A 181 -5.88 -0.41 17.47
C MET A 181 -5.53 -0.14 18.92
N ARG A 182 -5.06 -1.19 19.58
CA ARG A 182 -4.47 -1.16 20.90
C ARG A 182 -3.11 -1.84 20.85
N VAL A 183 -2.15 -1.28 21.58
CA VAL A 183 -0.82 -1.83 21.77
C VAL A 183 -0.56 -1.94 23.26
N ASP A 184 -0.22 -3.13 23.73
CA ASP A 184 0.30 -3.38 25.06
C ASP A 184 1.77 -3.73 24.94
N TYR A 185 2.66 -2.81 25.34
CA TYR A 185 4.11 -3.06 25.29
C TYR A 185 4.61 -3.92 26.46
N GLY A 186 3.77 -4.18 27.47
CA GLY A 186 4.14 -4.87 28.70
C GLY A 186 3.59 -6.29 28.86
N ASP A 187 2.70 -6.76 27.97
CA ASP A 187 2.16 -8.11 28.02
C ASP A 187 3.10 -9.14 27.36
N PHE A 188 3.02 -10.41 27.80
CA PHE A 188 3.86 -11.57 27.40
C PHE A 188 5.31 -11.64 27.92
N ASP A 189 5.61 -10.96 29.03
CA ASP A 189 6.92 -10.93 29.70
C ASP A 189 8.08 -10.31 28.88
N ASP A 190 8.11 -10.40 27.53
CA ASP A 190 9.16 -9.82 26.66
C ASP A 190 8.72 -9.39 25.23
N THR A 191 7.48 -9.64 24.77
CA THR A 191 7.14 -9.49 23.33
C THR A 191 6.00 -8.52 22.99
N GLY A 192 5.23 -8.03 23.96
CA GLY A 192 4.12 -7.10 23.72
C GLY A 192 2.97 -7.70 22.88
N THR A 193 1.90 -6.95 22.71
CA THR A 193 0.71 -7.36 21.94
C THR A 193 0.06 -6.20 21.24
N VAL A 194 -0.43 -6.45 20.02
CA VAL A 194 -1.11 -5.45 19.20
C VAL A 194 -2.27 -6.07 18.45
N GLY A 195 -3.40 -5.38 18.38
CA GLY A 195 -4.58 -5.83 17.64
C GLY A 195 -5.56 -4.69 17.43
N GLY A 196 -6.58 -4.90 16.61
CA GLY A 196 -7.52 -3.84 16.29
C GLY A 196 -8.64 -4.21 15.35
N THR A 197 -9.30 -3.19 14.81
CA THR A 197 -10.42 -3.34 13.88
C THR A 197 -10.41 -2.26 12.82
N VAL A 198 -10.88 -2.61 11.62
CA VAL A 198 -11.27 -1.65 10.57
C VAL A 198 -12.79 -1.57 10.48
N GLY A 199 -13.36 -0.38 10.66
CA GLY A 199 -14.80 -0.13 10.63
C GLY A 199 -15.19 1.06 9.75
N ASN A 200 -16.49 1.40 9.77
CA ASN A 200 -17.05 2.55 9.04
C ASN A 200 -16.69 2.59 7.55
N ARG A 201 -16.65 1.41 6.91
CA ARG A 201 -16.10 1.27 5.57
C ARG A 201 -17.03 1.84 4.48
N ARG A 202 -16.47 2.63 3.57
CA ARG A 202 -17.16 3.29 2.45
C ARG A 202 -16.66 2.74 1.12
N LEU A 203 -17.58 2.55 0.17
CA LEU A 203 -17.27 2.04 -1.17
C LEU A 203 -17.24 3.17 -2.21
N TYR A 204 -16.30 3.06 -3.12
CA TYR A 204 -16.12 3.98 -4.24
C TYR A 204 -15.93 3.19 -5.53
N ASP A 205 -16.43 3.74 -6.63
CA ASP A 205 -16.14 3.21 -7.97
C ASP A 205 -14.69 3.52 -8.41
N THR A 206 -14.30 3.04 -9.58
CA THR A 206 -12.95 3.25 -10.13
C THR A 206 -12.63 4.69 -10.51
N THR A 207 -13.62 5.60 -10.51
CA THR A 207 -13.38 7.05 -10.65
C THR A 207 -13.14 7.74 -9.31
N GLY A 208 -13.23 6.98 -8.21
CA GLY A 208 -13.14 7.46 -6.84
C GLY A 208 -14.41 8.18 -6.36
N THR A 209 -15.56 7.93 -7.00
CA THR A 209 -16.85 8.46 -6.57
C THR A 209 -17.50 7.51 -5.57
N GLN A 210 -17.99 8.02 -4.43
CA GLN A 210 -18.62 7.17 -3.42
C GLN A 210 -19.94 6.58 -3.96
N ILE A 211 -20.07 5.25 -3.88
CA ILE A 211 -21.24 4.48 -4.34
C ILE A 211 -21.98 3.77 -3.22
N GLY A 212 -21.41 3.70 -2.01
CA GLY A 212 -22.08 3.08 -0.87
C GLY A 212 -21.25 2.98 0.40
N THR A 213 -21.68 2.09 1.28
CA THR A 213 -21.00 1.70 2.52
C THR A 213 -21.03 0.18 2.64
N LEU A 214 -20.00 -0.40 3.27
CA LEU A 214 -19.98 -1.81 3.62
C LEU A 214 -20.52 -1.98 5.04
N ASP A 215 -21.41 -2.95 5.21
CA ASP A 215 -21.78 -3.42 6.53
C ASP A 215 -20.61 -4.18 7.17
N GLY A 216 -20.59 -4.22 8.50
CA GLY A 216 -19.62 -5.02 9.24
C GLY A 216 -18.27 -4.34 9.48
N PHE A 217 -17.27 -5.15 9.85
CA PHE A 217 -15.91 -4.70 10.19
C PHE A 217 -14.89 -5.81 9.92
N ILE A 218 -13.62 -5.44 9.79
CA ILE A 218 -12.50 -6.39 9.78
C ILE A 218 -11.91 -6.42 11.17
N SER A 219 -11.86 -7.60 11.79
CA SER A 219 -11.12 -7.86 13.01
C SER A 219 -9.69 -8.24 12.67
N MET A 220 -8.72 -7.57 13.29
CA MET A 220 -7.32 -7.93 13.27
C MET A 220 -7.01 -8.67 14.57
N GLN A 221 -6.78 -9.99 14.48
CA GLN A 221 -6.45 -10.82 15.64
C GLN A 221 -5.22 -10.26 16.35
N ASP A 222 -5.23 -10.26 17.68
CA ASP A 222 -4.07 -9.85 18.48
C ASP A 222 -2.82 -10.63 18.03
N SER A 223 -1.74 -9.89 17.82
CA SER A 223 -0.44 -10.37 17.37
C SER A 223 0.68 -9.87 18.28
N THR A 224 1.90 -10.35 18.03
CA THR A 224 3.11 -10.06 18.81
C THR A 224 3.95 -8.98 18.13
N ILE A 225 4.67 -8.19 18.92
CA ILE A 225 5.62 -7.19 18.43
C ILE A 225 7.00 -7.85 18.31
N ASP A 226 7.64 -7.70 17.16
CA ASP A 226 9.07 -7.96 17.03
C ASP A 226 9.84 -6.70 17.43
N PHE A 227 10.42 -6.70 18.64
CA PHE A 227 11.22 -5.57 19.13
C PHE A 227 12.61 -5.46 18.47
N GLU A 228 13.09 -6.45 17.73
CA GLU A 228 14.35 -6.37 16.99
C GLU A 228 14.18 -5.55 15.72
N THR A 229 13.10 -5.81 14.98
CA THR A 229 12.79 -5.15 13.70
C THR A 229 11.75 -4.02 13.82
N GLN A 230 11.11 -3.91 14.99
CA GLN A 230 10.00 -3.00 15.28
C GLN A 230 8.84 -3.18 14.30
N THR A 231 8.48 -4.44 14.07
CA THR A 231 7.37 -4.86 13.22
C THR A 231 6.33 -5.63 14.04
N ILE A 232 5.22 -5.96 13.39
CA ILE A 232 4.13 -6.75 13.92
C ILE A 232 4.12 -8.06 13.17
N VAL A 233 4.20 -9.17 13.90
CA VAL A 233 4.16 -10.50 13.30
C VAL A 233 2.81 -10.70 12.58
N ALA A 234 2.83 -11.33 11.41
CA ALA A 234 1.60 -11.58 10.67
C ALA A 234 0.59 -12.41 11.48
N ALA A 235 -0.65 -11.94 11.54
CA ALA A 235 -1.75 -12.58 12.25
C ALA A 235 -3.03 -12.61 11.41
N GLN A 236 -4.07 -13.31 11.89
CA GLN A 236 -5.30 -13.47 11.12
C GLN A 236 -6.11 -12.16 11.04
N ALA A 237 -6.56 -11.83 9.84
CA ALA A 237 -7.62 -10.85 9.60
C ALA A 237 -8.94 -11.59 9.30
N THR A 238 -10.07 -11.10 9.80
CA THR A 238 -11.39 -11.69 9.54
C THR A 238 -12.43 -10.61 9.38
N GLU A 239 -13.15 -10.63 8.26
CA GLU A 239 -14.30 -9.77 8.04
C GLU A 239 -15.56 -10.40 8.63
N PHE A 240 -16.30 -9.60 9.40
CA PHE A 240 -17.58 -9.97 9.97
C PHE A 240 -18.69 -9.12 9.36
N VAL A 241 -19.72 -9.76 8.81
CA VAL A 241 -20.92 -9.09 8.27
C VAL A 241 -22.14 -9.68 8.96
N GLY A 242 -22.98 -8.83 9.57
CA GLY A 242 -24.14 -9.29 10.33
C GLY A 242 -23.83 -10.16 11.56
N GLY A 243 -22.55 -10.21 11.99
CA GLY A 243 -22.06 -11.07 13.07
C GLY A 243 -21.46 -12.39 12.61
N ASP A 244 -21.56 -12.73 11.32
CA ASP A 244 -20.98 -13.92 10.74
C ASP A 244 -19.62 -13.63 10.12
N ALA A 245 -18.65 -14.53 10.32
CA ALA A 245 -17.36 -14.45 9.65
C ALA A 245 -17.54 -14.83 8.17
N THR A 246 -17.28 -13.89 7.26
CA THR A 246 -17.50 -14.05 5.81
C THR A 246 -16.20 -14.24 5.04
N ARG A 247 -15.13 -13.56 5.47
CA ARG A 247 -13.85 -13.55 4.76
C ARG A 247 -12.70 -13.60 5.74
N SER A 248 -11.60 -14.20 5.34
CA SER A 248 -10.41 -14.30 6.18
C SER A 248 -9.14 -14.09 5.36
N GLY A 249 -8.09 -13.68 6.05
CA GLY A 249 -6.77 -13.53 5.47
C GLY A 249 -5.79 -13.16 6.57
N LYS A 250 -4.89 -12.24 6.28
CA LYS A 250 -3.82 -11.84 7.20
C LYS A 250 -3.72 -10.34 7.31
N TRP A 251 -3.10 -9.91 8.40
CA TRP A 251 -2.64 -8.56 8.59
C TRP A 251 -1.26 -8.58 9.26
N GLU A 252 -0.48 -7.53 8.99
CA GLU A 252 0.82 -7.27 9.59
C GLU A 252 1.13 -5.77 9.49
N GLY A 253 2.27 -5.33 10.02
CA GLY A 253 2.65 -3.94 9.93
C GLY A 253 3.97 -3.60 10.58
N VAL A 254 4.30 -2.31 10.55
CA VAL A 254 5.56 -1.75 11.02
C VAL A 254 5.28 -0.53 11.90
N PHE A 255 6.02 -0.42 13.00
CA PHE A 255 6.01 0.80 13.81
C PHE A 255 6.88 1.86 13.15
N ALA A 256 6.47 3.12 13.25
CA ALA A 256 7.17 4.29 12.74
C ALA A 256 7.09 5.46 13.74
N GLY A 257 7.77 6.57 13.42
CA GLY A 257 7.93 7.70 14.33
C GLY A 257 9.05 7.46 15.38
N PRO A 258 9.75 8.48 15.88
CA PRO A 258 10.87 8.29 16.79
C PRO A 258 10.57 7.45 18.05
N ASN A 259 9.31 7.42 18.51
CA ASN A 259 8.87 6.73 19.72
C ASN A 259 7.82 5.64 19.45
N GLY A 260 7.63 5.23 18.20
CA GLY A 260 6.57 4.27 17.83
C GLY A 260 5.17 4.87 17.88
N GLU A 261 5.02 6.19 17.72
CA GLU A 261 3.73 6.89 17.75
C GLU A 261 2.88 6.67 16.49
N GLU A 262 3.40 5.98 15.48
CA GLU A 262 2.73 5.69 14.22
C GLU A 262 2.83 4.19 13.88
N ILE A 263 1.79 3.62 13.29
CA ILE A 263 1.80 2.26 12.75
C ILE A 263 1.29 2.33 11.31
N ALA A 264 2.09 1.83 10.39
CA ALA A 264 1.66 1.52 9.03
C ALA A 264 1.44 0.00 8.93
N GLY A 265 0.32 -0.43 8.41
CA GLY A 265 0.02 -1.85 8.28
C GLY A 265 -0.74 -2.18 7.02
N ILE A 266 -0.76 -3.47 6.71
CA ILE A 266 -1.40 -4.05 5.54
C ILE A 266 -2.27 -5.22 5.96
N LEU A 267 -3.31 -5.47 5.18
CA LEU A 267 -4.13 -6.64 5.34
C LEU A 267 -4.76 -7.08 4.04
N PHE A 268 -5.17 -8.33 3.99
CA PHE A 268 -6.17 -8.79 3.04
C PHE A 268 -7.22 -9.66 3.71
N VAL A 269 -8.40 -9.69 3.12
CA VAL A 269 -9.44 -10.68 3.42
C VAL A 269 -10.00 -11.22 2.11
N GLU A 270 -10.17 -12.54 2.04
CA GLU A 270 -10.69 -13.23 0.87
C GLU A 270 -11.77 -14.24 1.27
N GLY A 271 -12.79 -14.37 0.43
CA GLY A 271 -13.92 -15.28 0.61
C GLY A 271 -15.17 -14.76 -0.08
N ASP A 272 -16.13 -15.63 -0.34
CA ASP A 272 -17.41 -15.29 -0.98
C ASP A 272 -17.23 -14.40 -2.23
N ASP A 273 -16.39 -14.87 -3.16
CA ASP A 273 -16.08 -14.23 -4.45
C ASP A 273 -15.54 -12.79 -4.34
N VAL A 274 -14.98 -12.44 -3.19
CA VAL A 274 -14.35 -11.14 -2.95
C VAL A 274 -12.94 -11.32 -2.41
N ARG A 275 -12.04 -10.45 -2.88
CA ARG A 275 -10.75 -10.17 -2.26
C ARG A 275 -10.66 -8.67 -2.00
N GLU A 276 -10.37 -8.30 -0.76
CA GLU A 276 -10.06 -6.92 -0.37
C GLU A 276 -8.60 -6.89 0.10
N VAL A 277 -7.78 -6.07 -0.55
CA VAL A 277 -6.35 -5.90 -0.24
C VAL A 277 -6.11 -4.43 0.07
N GLY A 278 -5.59 -4.12 1.24
CA GLY A 278 -5.51 -2.74 1.71
C GLY A 278 -4.41 -2.49 2.72
N GLY A 279 -4.32 -1.22 3.14
CA GLY A 279 -3.38 -0.77 4.14
C GLY A 279 -3.96 0.37 4.99
N PHE A 280 -3.31 0.62 6.12
CA PHE A 280 -3.71 1.63 7.08
C PHE A 280 -2.51 2.39 7.63
N VAL A 281 -2.78 3.61 8.07
CA VAL A 281 -1.85 4.40 8.89
C VAL A 281 -2.61 4.84 10.14
N THR A 282 -2.05 4.59 11.31
CA THR A 282 -2.61 4.99 12.60
C THR A 282 -1.60 5.77 13.42
N THR A 283 -2.08 6.66 14.28
CA THR A 283 -1.26 7.39 15.24
C THR A 283 -1.83 7.26 16.65
N GLN A 284 -0.94 7.33 17.64
CA GLN A 284 -1.25 7.25 19.07
C GLN A 284 -2.09 8.43 19.58
#